data_AF-A0A1F8N0R7-F1
#
_entry.id   AF-A0A1F8N0R7-F1
#
_cell.length_a   1.000
_cell.length_b   1.000
_cell.length_c   1.000
_cell.angle_alpha   90.00
_cell.angle_beta   90.00
_cell.angle_gamma   90.00
#
_symmetry.space_group_name_H-M   'P 1'
#
loop_
_entity.id
_entity.type
_entity.pdbx_description
1 polymer ?
#
loop_
_entity_poly.entity_id
_entity_poly.type
_entity_poly.pdbx_seq_one_letter_code
_entity_poly.pdbx_strand_id
1 'polypeptide(L)' 'MSQEVQIGTVSDFFSKPVVAGIELTADLKVGDKLHITGHTTNIELVVESMQIENRNVAQAKVGDAVGIRV' A
#
# COMPACT_ATOMS: atom_id res chain seq x y z
N MET A 1 -9.95 -14.56 -15.18
CA MET A 1 -8.63 -14.73 -14.56
C MET A 1 -8.23 -13.37 -14.03
N SER A 2 -8.40 -13.11 -12.74
CA SER A 2 -7.94 -11.85 -12.14
C SER A 2 -6.44 -12.02 -11.87
N GLN A 3 -5.59 -11.39 -12.68
CA GLN A 3 -4.16 -11.37 -12.44
C GLN A 3 -3.91 -10.33 -11.35
N GLU A 4 -3.68 -10.79 -10.12
CA GLU A 4 -3.14 -9.95 -9.07
C GLU A 4 -1.68 -9.69 -9.40
N VAL A 5 -1.32 -8.41 -9.56
CA VAL A 5 0.06 -8.01 -9.80
C VAL A 5 0.64 -7.66 -8.43
N GLN A 6 1.74 -8.30 -8.07
CA GLN A 6 2.49 -7.89 -6.90
C GLN A 6 3.10 -6.52 -7.18
N ILE A 7 2.49 -5.48 -6.60
CA ILE A 7 2.92 -4.08 -6.79
C ILE A 7 3.87 -3.58 -5.69
N GLY A 8 4.10 -4.38 -4.63
CA GLY A 8 4.95 -3.99 -3.52
C GLY A 8 4.94 -5.00 -2.39
N THR A 9 5.69 -4.68 -1.33
CA THR A 9 5.82 -5.50 -0.13
C THR A 9 5.67 -4.62 1.11
N VAL A 10 4.96 -5.11 2.14
CA VAL A 10 4.87 -4.38 3.41
C VAL A 10 6.22 -4.47 4.12
N SER A 11 6.91 -3.34 4.25
CA SER A 11 8.18 -3.23 4.98
C SER A 11 7.93 -2.97 6.46
N ASP A 12 6.97 -2.10 6.77
CA ASP A 12 6.64 -1.68 8.13
C ASP A 12 5.14 -1.67 8.37
N PHE A 13 4.71 -2.03 9.57
CA PHE A 13 3.31 -1.88 9.98
C PHE A 13 3.19 -1.23 11.35
N PHE A 14 2.63 -0.03 11.37
CA PHE A 14 2.37 0.73 12.57
C PHE A 14 0.98 0.42 13.09
N SER A 15 0.90 -0.51 14.05
CA SER A 15 -0.37 -0.97 14.64
C SER A 15 -1.11 0.11 15.45
N LYS A 16 -0.43 1.15 15.94
CA LYS A 16 -1.06 2.27 16.69
C LYS A 16 -1.89 3.21 15.79
N PRO A 17 -1.34 3.76 14.69
CA PRO A 17 -2.12 4.56 13.73
C PRO A 17 -2.80 3.70 12.64
N VAL A 18 -2.59 2.37 12.65
CA VAL A 18 -3.06 1.41 11.63
C VAL A 18 -2.56 1.82 10.24
N VAL A 19 -1.25 2.05 10.13
CA VAL A 19 -0.60 2.47 8.87
C VAL A 19 0.36 1.38 8.43
N ALA A 20 0.18 0.88 7.20
CA ALA A 20 1.13 0.01 6.54
C ALA A 20 2.09 0.85 5.69
N GLY A 21 3.39 0.75 5.97
CA GLY A 21 4.46 1.17 5.09
C GLY A 21 4.70 0.10 4.04
N ILE A 22 4.47 0.44 2.78
CA ILE A 22 4.60 -0.47 1.64
C ILE A 22 5.73 0.07 0.76
N GLU A 23 6.71 -0.78 0.50
CA GLU A 23 7.74 -0.52 -0.50
C GLU A 23 7.20 -0.96 -1.87
N LEU A 24 6.98 0.01 -2.75
CA LEU A 24 6.39 -0.24 -4.04
C LEU A 24 7.44 -0.76 -5.04
N THR A 25 7.09 -1.85 -5.70
CA THR A 25 7.83 -2.40 -6.84
C THR A 25 7.16 -2.11 -8.18
N ALA A 26 5.95 -1.54 -8.15
CA ALA A 26 5.19 -1.05 -9.29
C ALA A 26 4.54 0.31 -8.97
N ASP A 27 4.07 1.03 -9.99
CA ASP A 27 3.33 2.27 -9.78
C ASP A 27 1.97 2.00 -9.14
N LEU A 28 1.57 2.85 -8.19
CA LEU A 28 0.29 2.77 -7.47
C LEU A 28 -0.42 4.13 -7.47
N LYS A 29 -1.75 4.15 -7.62
CA LYS A 29 -2.56 5.35 -7.50
C LYS A 29 -3.63 5.24 -6.42
N VAL A 30 -4.05 6.41 -5.94
CA VAL A 30 -5.28 6.54 -5.14
C VAL A 30 -6.48 6.09 -5.97
N GLY A 31 -7.33 5.25 -5.37
CA GLY A 31 -8.48 4.60 -5.99
C GLY A 31 -8.24 3.16 -6.45
N ASP A 32 -6.98 2.70 -6.47
CA ASP A 32 -6.67 1.32 -6.79
C ASP A 32 -7.07 0.38 -5.64
N LYS A 33 -7.42 -0.86 -5.99
CA LYS A 33 -7.66 -1.92 -5.01
C LYS A 33 -6.34 -2.62 -4.67
N LEU A 34 -6.06 -2.71 -3.38
CA LEU A 34 -4.97 -3.49 -2.82
C LEU A 34 -5.51 -4.77 -2.19
N HIS A 35 -4.81 -5.86 -2.41
CA HIS A 35 -5.01 -7.11 -1.72
C HIS A 35 -3.78 -7.35 -0.85
N ILE A 36 -3.94 -7.20 0.46
CA ILE A 36 -2.87 -7.45 1.42
C ILE A 36 -3.01 -8.88 1.92
N THR A 37 -2.05 -9.71 1.52
CA THR A 37 -1.98 -11.11 1.91
C THR A 37 -0.73 -11.33 2.75
N GLY A 38 -0.94 -11.60 4.04
CA GLY A 38 0.10 -11.90 5.01
C GLY A 38 -0.17 -13.22 5.72
N HIS A 39 0.70 -13.56 6.67
CA HIS A 39 0.60 -14.83 7.42
C HIS A 39 -0.68 -14.96 8.25
N THR A 40 -1.20 -13.84 8.75
CA THR A 40 -2.37 -13.79 9.63
C THR A 40 -3.47 -12.85 9.13
N THR A 41 -3.22 -12.14 8.02
CA THR A 41 -4.08 -11.07 7.54
C THR A 41 -4.33 -11.28 6.05
N ASN A 42 -5.59 -11.33 5.66
CA ASN A 42 -6.00 -11.35 4.27
C ASN A 42 -7.14 -10.35 4.13
N ILE A 43 -6.84 -9.18 3.57
CA ILE A 43 -7.79 -8.09 3.43
C ILE A 43 -7.67 -7.44 2.05
N GLU A 44 -8.81 -7.09 1.47
CA GLU A 44 -8.90 -6.20 0.33
C GLU A 44 -9.24 -4.80 0.82
N LEU A 45 -8.47 -3.80 0.42
CA LEU A 45 -8.75 -2.40 0.72
C LEU A 45 -8.61 -1.54 -0.53
N VAL A 46 -9.36 -0.45 -0.59
CA VAL A 46 -9.22 0.55 -1.66
C VAL A 46 -8.33 1.65 -1.12
N VAL A 47 -7.36 2.09 -1.92
CA VAL A 47 -6.49 3.22 -1.54
C VAL A 47 -7.32 4.50 -1.54
N GLU A 48 -7.83 4.89 -0.38
CA GLU A 48 -8.54 6.17 -0.23
C GLU A 48 -7.57 7.35 -0.11
N SER A 49 -6.44 7.12 0.58
CA SER A 49 -5.38 8.10 0.75
C SER A 49 -4.04 7.42 0.97
N MET A 50 -2.98 8.08 0.51
CA MET A 50 -1.61 7.58 0.61
C MET A 50 -0.63 8.72 0.86
N GLN A 51 0.42 8.42 1.63
CA GLN A 51 1.41 9.40 2.05
C GLN A 51 2.82 8.88 1.81
N ILE A 52 3.70 9.73 1.26
CA ILE A 52 5.15 9.46 1.14
C ILE A 52 5.86 10.52 1.95
N GLU A 53 6.70 10.13 2.91
CA GLU A 53 7.50 11.06 3.74
C GLU A 53 6.69 12.23 4.32
N ASN A 54 5.51 11.94 4.91
CA ASN A 54 4.55 12.93 5.43
C ASN A 54 3.93 13.88 4.38
N ARG A 55 4.00 13.54 3.09
CA ARG A 55 3.32 14.29 2.02
C ARG A 55 2.22 13.45 1.40
N ASN A 56 1.02 14.03 1.31
CA ASN A 56 -0.08 13.42 0.57
C ASN A 56 0.28 13.38 -0.91
N VAL A 57 0.18 12.20 -1.52
CA VAL A 57 0.43 11.99 -2.95
C VAL A 57 -0.74 11.26 -3.57
N ALA A 58 -1.03 11.54 -4.84
CA ALA A 58 -2.08 10.84 -5.59
C ALA A 58 -1.55 9.60 -6.33
N GLN A 59 -0.24 9.54 -6.55
CA GLN A 59 0.46 8.47 -7.24
C GLN A 59 1.82 8.26 -6.60
N ALA A 60 2.25 7.02 -6.53
CA ALA A 60 3.58 6.62 -6.10
C ALA A 60 4.23 5.75 -7.16
N LYS A 61 5.56 5.75 -7.17
CA LYS A 61 6.37 5.05 -8.16
C LYS A 61 7.11 3.89 -7.52
N VAL A 62 7.67 3.05 -8.39
CA VAL A 62 8.65 2.02 -8.01
C VAL A 62 9.78 2.62 -7.18
N GLY A 63 10.04 2.03 -6.01
CA GLY A 63 11.06 2.45 -5.05
C GLY A 63 10.57 3.44 -3.99
N ASP A 64 9.35 3.96 -4.10
CA ASP A 64 8.78 4.82 -3.08
C ASP A 64 8.22 4.00 -1.90
N ALA A 65 8.48 4.49 -0.68
CA ALA A 65 7.86 3.97 0.54
C ALA A 65 6.57 4.75 0.82
N VAL A 66 5.44 4.07 0.64
CA VAL A 66 4.11 4.66 0.81
C VAL A 66 3.48 4.17 2.10
N GLY A 67 3.08 5.12 2.95
CA GLY A 67 2.19 4.87 4.08
C GLY A 67 0.74 4.89 3.63
N ILE A 68 0.04 3.77 3.82
CA ILE A 68 -1.40 3.65 3.59
C ILE A 68 -2.07 3.31 4.91
N ARG A 69 -3.12 4.05 5.24
CA ARG A 69 -3.98 3.70 6.37
C ARG A 69 -4.85 2.51 5.97
N VAL A 70 -4.78 1.44 6.75
CA VAL A 70 -5.51 0.18 6.55
C VAL A 70 -6.82 0.22 7.32
#